data_AF-A0A950SXZ0-F1
#
_entry.id   AF-A0A950SXZ0-F1
#
_cell.length_a   1.000
_cell.length_b   1.000
_cell.length_c   1.000
_cell.angle_alpha   90.00
_cell.angle_beta   90.00
_cell.angle_gamma   90.00
#
_symmetry.space_group_name_H-M   'P 1'
#
loop_
_entity.id
_entity.type
_entity.pdbx_description
1 polymer ?
#
loop_
_entity_poly.entity_id
_entity_poly.type
_entity_poly.pdbx_seq_one_letter_code
_entity_poly.pdbx_strand_id
1 'polypeptide(L)'
;AISAVAQQGTGELMQYAARRLQEIQQEEAERAAAQPVADMEGPVLRPQADDAFTVAKERGIYVVRGKRVERLVNMTNQESEEGMDRLQVMLEKMWVTKALEEAGVKVGDTVRFGKVELYWGE
;
A
#
# COMPACT_ATOMS: atom_id res chain seq x y z
N ALA A 1 47.84 9.54 20.52
CA ALA A 1 47.57 8.50 21.52
C ALA A 1 46.45 8.99 22.42
N ILE A 2 45.50 8.13 22.81
CA ILE A 2 44.34 8.53 23.62
C ILE A 2 44.40 7.75 24.92
N SER A 3 44.19 8.42 26.06
CA SER A 3 44.16 7.80 27.38
C SER A 3 42.95 8.28 28.16
N ALA A 4 42.07 7.34 28.52
CA ALA A 4 40.88 7.61 29.31
C ALA A 4 41.22 8.02 30.75
N VAL A 5 42.22 7.37 31.35
CA VAL A 5 42.64 7.63 32.75
C VAL A 5 43.38 8.96 32.89
N ALA A 6 44.21 9.32 31.90
CA ALA A 6 44.93 10.59 31.89
C ALA A 6 44.12 11.74 31.25
N GLN A 7 42.87 11.50 30.84
CA GLN A 7 41.98 12.45 30.17
C GLN A 7 42.62 13.14 28.95
N GLN A 8 43.53 12.44 28.28
CA GLN A 8 44.39 13.00 27.24
C GLN A 8 43.90 12.55 25.86
N GLY A 9 43.67 13.50 24.95
CA GLY A 9 43.19 13.25 23.59
C GLY A 9 41.70 12.83 23.50
N THR A 10 40.99 12.75 24.61
CA THR A 10 39.57 12.37 24.64
C THR A 10 38.67 13.50 24.11
N GLY A 11 38.98 14.76 24.43
CA GLY A 11 38.22 15.92 23.93
C GLY A 11 38.32 16.09 22.41
N GLU A 12 39.51 15.96 21.85
CA GLU A 12 39.78 16.04 20.40
C GLU A 12 39.07 14.89 19.66
N LEU A 13 39.09 13.68 20.23
CA LEU A 13 38.35 12.54 19.70
C LEU A 13 36.84 12.79 19.69
N MET A 14 36.29 13.34 20.78
CA MET A 14 34.85 13.65 20.87
C MET A 14 34.43 14.73 19.87
N GLN A 15 35.25 15.76 19.68
CA GLN A 15 35.00 16.80 18.69
C GLN A 15 35.07 16.26 17.25
N TYR A 16 36.06 15.40 16.97
CA TYR A 16 36.17 14.74 15.67
C TYR A 16 34.96 13.83 15.41
N ALA A 17 34.56 13.01 16.38
CA ALA A 17 33.39 12.14 16.26
C ALA A 17 32.10 12.95 16.05
N ALA A 18 31.92 14.06 16.79
CA ALA A 18 30.77 14.94 16.63
C ALA A 18 30.70 15.55 15.22
N ARG A 19 31.83 16.03 14.68
CA ARG A 19 31.90 16.56 13.31
C ARG A 19 31.56 15.48 12.28
N ARG A 20 32.16 14.30 12.41
CA ARG A 20 31.89 13.17 11.49
C ARG A 20 30.43 12.73 11.53
N LEU A 21 29.80 12.75 12.70
CA LEU A 21 28.38 12.44 12.84
C LEU A 21 27.48 13.49 12.18
N GLN A 22 27.84 14.77 12.25
CA GLN A 22 27.10 15.83 11.55
C GLN A 22 27.21 15.70 10.03
N GLU A 23 28.40 15.39 9.52
CA GLU A 23 28.62 15.17 8.07
C GLU A 23 27.77 14.00 7.55
N ILE A 24 27.74 12.88 8.28
CA ILE A 24 26.91 11.72 7.91
C ILE A 24 25.42 12.08 7.91
N GLN A 25 24.94 12.77 8.94
CA GLN A 25 23.54 13.20 9.01
C GLN A 25 23.17 14.13 7.85
N GLN A 26 24.09 15.01 7.45
CA GLN A 26 23.86 15.91 6.32
C GLN A 26 23.83 15.14 4.99
N GLU A 27 24.76 14.20 4.78
CA GLU A 27 24.76 13.32 3.61
C GLU A 27 23.49 12.45 3.54
N GLU A 28 23.02 11.93 4.68
CA GLU A 28 21.77 11.17 4.78
C GLU A 28 20.55 12.04 4.48
N ALA A 29 20.50 13.27 4.99
CA ALA A 29 19.42 14.21 4.71
C ALA A 29 19.39 14.62 3.23
N GLU A 30 20.54 14.87 2.62
CA GLU A 30 20.66 15.16 1.19
C GLU A 30 20.26 13.96 0.34
N ARG A 31 20.68 12.75 0.72
CA ARG A 31 20.28 11.49 0.06
C ARG A 31 18.79 11.19 0.24
N ALA A 32 18.20 11.55 1.38
CA ALA A 32 16.77 11.42 1.64
C ALA A 32 15.95 12.46 0.86
N ALA A 33 16.47 13.68 0.69
CA ALA A 33 15.83 14.72 -0.11
C ALA A 33 15.97 14.49 -1.63
N ALA A 34 17.06 13.85 -2.07
CA ALA A 34 17.29 13.49 -3.47
C ALA A 34 16.56 12.21 -3.91
N GLN A 35 16.15 11.37 -2.96
CA GLN A 35 15.23 10.27 -3.24
C GLN A 35 13.80 10.84 -3.20
N PRO A 36 13.03 10.81 -4.30
CA PRO A 36 11.60 11.04 -4.18
C PRO A 36 11.08 10.03 -3.17
N VAL A 37 10.32 10.50 -2.18
CA VAL A 37 9.63 9.66 -1.21
C VAL A 37 8.76 8.66 -1.98
N ALA A 38 9.32 7.49 -2.26
CA ALA A 38 8.55 6.35 -2.65
C ALA A 38 7.77 5.97 -1.40
N ASP A 39 6.47 6.24 -1.45
CA ASP A 39 5.50 5.95 -0.39
C ASP A 39 5.87 4.65 0.33
N MET A 40 6.32 4.79 1.57
CA MET A 40 6.69 3.66 2.41
C MET A 40 5.43 3.01 2.94
N GLU A 41 4.94 1.93 2.31
CA GLU A 41 4.11 0.91 2.99
C GLU A 41 4.36 -0.50 2.42
N GLY A 42 5.13 -1.33 3.14
CA GLY A 42 5.07 -2.80 3.11
C GLY A 42 5.70 -3.55 1.91
N PRO A 43 5.90 -4.89 2.02
CA PRO A 43 6.54 -5.70 0.98
C PRO A 43 5.75 -5.62 -0.34
N VAL A 44 6.34 -4.91 -1.30
CA VAL A 44 5.78 -4.70 -2.63
C VAL A 44 5.93 -5.99 -3.43
N LEU A 45 4.87 -6.80 -3.49
CA LEU A 45 4.65 -7.68 -4.62
C LEU A 45 4.22 -6.79 -5.79
N ARG A 46 5.01 -6.71 -6.88
CA ARG A 46 4.61 -6.02 -8.12
C ARG A 46 4.04 -7.05 -9.10
N PRO A 47 2.75 -7.44 -9.01
CA PRO A 47 2.07 -7.99 -10.17
C PRO A 47 2.04 -6.90 -11.25
N GLN A 48 2.08 -7.29 -12.53
CA GLN A 48 2.08 -6.36 -13.65
C GLN A 48 1.02 -5.25 -13.45
N ALA A 49 1.38 -3.99 -13.74
CA ALA A 49 0.70 -2.76 -13.33
C ALA A 49 -0.82 -2.65 -13.65
N ASP A 50 -1.42 -3.61 -14.36
CA ASP A 50 -2.85 -3.65 -14.60
C ASP A 50 -3.65 -4.46 -13.56
N ASP A 51 -3.03 -5.33 -12.75
CA ASP A 51 -3.72 -6.23 -11.80
C ASP A 51 -3.78 -5.67 -10.36
N ALA A 52 -3.16 -4.52 -10.09
CA ALA A 52 -3.18 -3.92 -8.75
C ALA A 52 -4.56 -3.34 -8.41
N PHE A 53 -5.05 -3.63 -7.20
CA PHE A 53 -6.27 -3.07 -6.64
C PHE A 53 -6.10 -2.72 -5.16
N THR A 54 -6.96 -1.84 -4.66
CA THR A 54 -6.98 -1.39 -3.25
C THR A 54 -8.41 -1.39 -2.75
N VAL A 55 -8.62 -1.83 -1.52
CA VAL A 55 -9.93 -1.83 -0.84
C VAL A 55 -9.89 -0.81 0.29
N ALA A 56 -10.85 0.10 0.33
CA ALA A 56 -11.02 1.10 1.38
C ALA A 56 -12.47 1.10 1.88
N LYS A 57 -12.70 1.44 3.15
CA LYS A 57 -14.05 1.59 3.70
C LYS A 57 -14.36 3.07 3.90
N GLU A 58 -15.35 3.58 3.17
CA GLU A 58 -15.74 4.99 3.20
C GLU A 58 -17.22 5.12 3.58
N ARG A 59 -17.52 5.76 4.71
CA ARG A 59 -18.91 6.03 5.17
C ARG A 59 -19.83 4.79 5.20
N GLY A 60 -19.27 3.60 5.48
CA GLY A 60 -20.02 2.34 5.52
C GLY A 60 -20.11 1.61 4.18
N ILE A 61 -19.53 2.15 3.11
CA ILE A 61 -19.48 1.54 1.78
C ILE A 61 -18.05 1.04 1.52
N TYR A 62 -17.93 -0.16 0.96
CA TYR A 62 -16.63 -0.70 0.57
C TYR A 62 -16.25 -0.19 -0.82
N VAL A 63 -15.15 0.51 -0.94
CA VAL A 63 -14.66 1.10 -2.20
C VAL A 63 -13.46 0.29 -2.68
N VAL A 64 -13.63 -0.38 -3.83
CA VAL A 64 -12.55 -1.10 -4.51
C VAL A 64 -12.07 -0.27 -5.69
N ARG A 65 -10.78 0.07 -5.71
CA ARG A 65 -10.12 0.80 -6.79
C ARG A 65 -9.16 -0.12 -7.51
N GLY A 66 -9.22 -0.18 -8.83
CA GLY A 66 -8.29 -0.99 -9.62
C GLY A 66 -8.71 -1.06 -11.09
N LYS A 67 -7.77 -0.78 -11.99
CA LYS A 67 -8.05 -0.66 -13.43
C LYS A 67 -8.65 -1.92 -14.03
N ARG A 68 -8.19 -3.10 -13.60
CA ARG A 68 -8.71 -4.40 -14.06
C ARG A 68 -10.07 -4.73 -13.45
N VAL A 69 -10.24 -4.59 -12.14
CA VAL A 69 -11.52 -4.89 -11.49
C VAL A 69 -12.63 -3.94 -11.94
N GLU A 70 -12.33 -2.65 -12.11
CA GLU A 70 -13.27 -1.66 -12.65
C GLU A 70 -13.63 -1.97 -14.11
N ARG A 71 -12.67 -2.37 -14.95
CA ARG A 71 -12.95 -2.79 -16.33
C ARG A 71 -13.85 -4.02 -16.36
N LEU A 72 -13.55 -5.00 -15.50
CA LEU A 72 -14.29 -6.25 -15.40
C LEU A 72 -15.76 -6.00 -15.04
N VAL A 73 -15.99 -5.21 -13.99
CA VAL A 73 -17.35 -4.84 -13.55
C VAL A 73 -18.09 -4.03 -14.62
N ASN A 74 -17.40 -3.13 -15.33
CA ASN A 74 -18.00 -2.35 -16.43
C ASN A 74 -18.32 -3.19 -17.68
N MET A 75 -17.56 -4.26 -17.95
CA MET A 75 -17.79 -5.15 -19.09
C MET A 75 -18.85 -6.21 -18.80
N THR A 76 -19.13 -6.48 -17.52
CA THR A 76 -20.13 -7.46 -17.11
C THR A 76 -21.53 -6.88 -17.21
N ASN A 77 -22.45 -7.64 -17.81
CA ASN A 77 -23.88 -7.35 -17.74
C ASN A 77 -24.44 -7.78 -16.38
N GLN A 78 -24.77 -6.81 -15.53
CA GLN A 78 -25.25 -7.01 -14.15
C GLN A 78 -26.73 -7.43 -14.09
N GLU A 79 -27.49 -7.26 -15.17
CA GLU A 79 -28.89 -7.68 -15.25
C GLU A 79 -29.04 -9.17 -15.61
N SER A 80 -27.95 -9.82 -16.02
CA SER A 80 -27.93 -11.24 -16.37
C SER A 80 -27.35 -12.06 -15.22
N GLU A 81 -28.05 -13.11 -14.81
CA GLU A 81 -27.60 -14.07 -13.79
C GLU A 81 -26.24 -14.69 -14.17
N GLU A 82 -26.06 -15.10 -15.44
CA GLU A 82 -24.77 -15.57 -15.94
C GLU A 82 -23.65 -14.52 -15.86
N GLY A 83 -24.00 -13.24 -15.95
CA GLY A 83 -23.07 -12.14 -15.84
C GLY A 83 -22.54 -11.99 -14.42
N MET A 84 -23.45 -12.08 -13.44
CA MET A 84 -23.13 -12.03 -12.01
C MET A 84 -22.29 -13.23 -11.58
N ASP A 85 -22.62 -14.45 -12.03
CA ASP A 85 -21.81 -15.65 -11.72
C ASP A 85 -20.37 -15.52 -12.24
N ARG A 86 -20.21 -15.05 -13.49
CA ARG A 86 -18.88 -14.82 -14.07
C ARG A 86 -18.11 -13.74 -13.32
N LEU A 87 -18.79 -12.70 -12.84
CA LEU A 87 -18.18 -11.64 -12.05
C LEU A 87 -17.63 -12.19 -10.74
N GLN A 88 -18.42 -12.97 -9.99
CA GLN A 88 -18.02 -13.57 -8.72
C GLN A 88 -16.79 -14.48 -8.90
N VAL A 89 -16.83 -15.39 -9.87
CA VAL A 89 -15.70 -16.28 -10.18
C VAL A 89 -14.44 -15.49 -10.55
N MET A 90 -14.57 -14.38 -11.28
CA MET A 90 -13.40 -13.56 -11.63
C MET A 90 -12.89 -12.72 -10.45
N LEU A 91 -13.77 -12.21 -9.58
CA LEU A 91 -13.38 -11.52 -8.35
C LEU A 91 -12.61 -12.45 -7.40
N GLU A 92 -13.02 -13.71 -7.30
CA GLU A 92 -12.31 -14.75 -6.55
C GLU A 92 -10.92 -15.02 -7.15
N LYS A 93 -10.83 -15.18 -8.46
CA LYS A 93 -9.54 -15.40 -9.17
C LYS A 93 -8.58 -14.22 -8.99
N MET A 94 -9.11 -13.01 -8.87
CA MET A 94 -8.32 -11.79 -8.64
C MET A 94 -8.07 -11.50 -7.16
N TRP A 95 -8.49 -12.39 -6.24
CA TRP A 95 -8.34 -12.22 -4.79
C TRP A 95 -9.07 -11.00 -4.21
N VAL A 96 -9.98 -10.40 -4.97
CA VAL A 96 -10.76 -9.24 -4.54
C VAL A 96 -11.78 -9.63 -3.48
N THR A 97 -12.41 -10.81 -3.63
CA THR A 97 -13.32 -11.39 -2.64
C THR A 97 -12.65 -11.50 -1.27
N LYS A 98 -11.43 -12.06 -1.22
CA LYS A 98 -10.67 -12.18 0.03
C LYS A 98 -10.29 -10.84 0.63
N ALA A 99 -9.87 -9.87 -0.18
CA ALA A 99 -9.55 -8.53 0.30
C ALA A 99 -10.79 -7.80 0.86
N LEU A 100 -11.98 -8.04 0.29
CA LEU A 100 -13.24 -7.53 0.81
C LEU A 100 -13.65 -8.22 2.12
N GLU A 101 -13.46 -9.53 2.24
CA GLU A 101 -13.65 -10.28 3.49
C GLU A 101 -12.70 -9.82 4.60
N GLU A 102 -11.42 -9.58 4.28
CA GLU A 102 -10.42 -9.01 5.21
C GLU A 102 -10.80 -7.59 5.65
N ALA A 103 -11.40 -6.81 4.76
CA ALA A 103 -11.99 -5.50 5.10
C ALA A 103 -13.29 -5.63 5.93
N GLY A 104 -13.83 -6.84 6.07
CA GLY A 104 -14.99 -7.17 6.90
C GLY A 104 -16.33 -6.96 6.21
N VAL A 105 -16.39 -7.05 4.87
CA VAL A 105 -17.66 -7.00 4.12
C VAL A 105 -18.58 -8.12 4.60
N LYS A 106 -19.88 -7.84 4.67
CA LYS A 106 -20.92 -8.83 4.96
C LYS A 106 -21.90 -8.95 3.82
N VAL A 107 -22.58 -10.09 3.76
CA VAL A 107 -23.73 -10.29 2.87
C VAL A 107 -24.77 -9.20 3.17
N GLY A 108 -25.14 -8.44 2.14
CA GLY A 108 -26.02 -7.28 2.21
C GLY A 108 -25.32 -5.91 2.20
N ASP A 109 -23.98 -5.87 2.33
CA ASP A 109 -23.24 -4.60 2.23
C ASP A 109 -23.12 -4.11 0.79
N THR A 110 -22.96 -2.80 0.61
CA THR A 110 -22.72 -2.20 -0.70
C THR A 110 -21.23 -2.08 -0.97
N VAL A 111 -20.82 -2.58 -2.14
CA VAL A 111 -19.46 -2.48 -2.65
C VAL A 111 -19.46 -1.62 -3.92
N ARG A 112 -18.64 -0.57 -3.92
CA ARG A 112 -18.44 0.34 -5.04
C ARG A 112 -17.16 -0.01 -5.78
N PHE A 113 -17.30 -0.32 -7.06
CA PHE A 113 -16.21 -0.53 -8.01
C PHE A 113 -16.16 0.66 -8.97
N GLY A 114 -15.30 1.64 -8.68
CA GLY A 114 -15.23 2.89 -9.46
C GLY A 114 -16.55 3.65 -9.49
N LYS A 115 -17.29 3.58 -10.62
CA LYS A 115 -18.60 4.23 -10.82
C LYS A 115 -19.79 3.30 -10.61
N VAL A 116 -19.56 2.01 -10.46
CA VAL A 116 -20.59 0.99 -10.32
C VAL A 116 -20.73 0.62 -8.84
N GLU A 117 -21.96 0.48 -8.37
CA GLU A 117 -22.28 -0.01 -7.03
C GLU A 117 -23.00 -1.35 -7.15
N LEU A 118 -22.53 -2.33 -6.39
CA LEU A 118 -23.08 -3.67 -6.33
C LEU A 118 -23.44 -4.02 -4.90
N TYR A 119 -24.52 -4.78 -4.74
CA TYR A 119 -24.84 -5.41 -3.46
C TYR A 119 -24.05 -6.70 -3.32
N TRP A 120 -23.42 -6.89 -2.17
CA TRP A 120 -22.66 -8.09 -1.87
C TRP A 120 -23.63 -9.22 -1.47
N GLY A 121 -23.89 -10.14 -2.39
CA GLY A 121 -24.73 -11.33 -2.18
C GLY A 121 -23.93 -12.58 -1.85
N GLU A 122 -24.62 -13.65 -1.45
CA GLU A 122 -24.08 -15.03 -1.45
C GLU A 122 -23.82 -15.52 -2.87
#